data_AF-A0A972J867-F1
#
_entry.id   AF-A0A972J867-F1
#
_cell.length_a   1.000
_cell.length_b   1.000
_cell.length_c   1.000
_cell.angle_alpha   90.00
_cell.angle_beta   90.00
_cell.angle_gamma   90.00
#
_symmetry.space_group_name_H-M   'P 1'
#
loop_
_entity.id
_entity.type
_entity.pdbx_description
1 polymer ?
#
loop_
_entity_poly.entity_id
_entity_poly.type
_entity_poly.pdbx_seq_one_letter_code
_entity_poly.pdbx_strand_id
1 'polypeptide(L)'
;MPVNYSTPAASELMPVPGVQLGVAEAGIRKANRRDLTLIELDEGSRVAGVFTRNRFCAAPVHVCRDHLKDRHVRALLINTGVANAGVYEEPTN
;
A
#
# COMPACT_ATOMS: atom_id res chain seq x y z
N MET A 1 23.06 3.36 -5.51
CA MET A 1 23.16 4.11 -4.23
C MET A 1 23.17 5.58 -4.57
N PRO A 2 22.38 6.43 -3.91
CA PRO A 2 22.45 7.86 -4.13
C PRO A 2 23.85 8.35 -3.76
N VAL A 3 24.45 9.17 -4.63
CA VAL A 3 25.74 9.80 -4.39
C VAL A 3 25.53 11.06 -3.55
N ASN A 4 26.41 11.31 -2.57
CA ASN A 4 26.32 12.47 -1.66
C ASN A 4 25.01 12.57 -0.88
N TYR A 5 24.39 11.44 -0.56
CA TYR A 5 23.21 11.41 0.30
C TYR A 5 23.59 11.34 1.77
N SER A 6 23.24 12.38 2.52
CA SER A 6 23.20 12.35 3.98
C SER A 6 21.75 12.16 4.41
N THR A 7 21.48 11.12 5.20
CA THR A 7 20.13 10.88 5.72
C THR A 7 19.72 12.02 6.66
N PRO A 8 18.65 12.78 6.35
CA PRO A 8 18.19 13.87 7.19
C PRO A 8 17.54 13.34 8.48
N ALA A 9 17.44 14.19 9.50
CA ALA A 9 16.65 13.87 10.69
C ALA A 9 15.15 13.81 10.33
N ALA A 10 14.36 13.04 11.07
CA ALA A 10 12.93 12.90 10.80
C ALA A 10 12.17 14.25 10.86
N SER A 11 12.61 15.17 11.71
CA SER A 11 12.07 16.53 11.84
C SER A 11 12.35 17.43 10.64
N GLU A 12 13.31 17.05 9.79
CA GLU A 12 13.72 17.81 8.60
C GLU A 12 13.06 17.27 7.32
N LEU A 13 12.27 16.19 7.43
CA LEU A 13 11.53 15.64 6.30
C LEU A 13 10.40 16.58 5.90
N MET A 14 10.44 17.03 4.65
CA MET A 14 9.36 17.82 4.04
C MET A 14 8.28 16.89 3.47
N PRO A 15 7.01 17.33 3.44
CA PRO A 15 5.96 16.59 2.75
C PRO A 15 6.26 16.50 1.24
N VAL A 16 5.86 15.39 0.63
CA VAL A 16 5.95 15.22 -0.83
C VAL A 16 4.68 15.80 -1.45
N PRO A 17 4.78 16.79 -2.34
CA PRO A 17 3.61 17.34 -3.03
C PRO A 17 2.82 16.24 -3.77
N GLY A 18 1.50 16.29 -3.62
CA GLY A 18 0.59 15.32 -4.23
C GLY A 18 0.54 13.94 -3.56
N VAL A 19 1.12 13.80 -2.37
CA VAL A 19 1.00 12.61 -1.53
C VAL A 19 0.42 13.00 -0.17
N GLN A 20 -0.66 12.35 0.23
CA GLN A 20 -1.20 12.48 1.59
C GLN A 20 -1.20 11.12 2.30
N LEU A 21 -0.93 11.13 3.61
CA LEU A 21 -0.84 9.92 4.42
C LEU A 21 -1.80 10.00 5.59
N GLY A 22 -2.65 8.98 5.71
CA GLY A 22 -3.55 8.77 6.83
C GLY A 22 -3.31 7.41 7.48
N VAL A 23 -3.47 7.34 8.80
CA VAL A 23 -3.43 6.09 9.58
C VAL A 23 -4.61 6.02 10.53
N ALA A 24 -5.16 4.83 10.70
CA ALA A 24 -6.32 4.60 11.56
C ALA A 24 -6.17 3.31 12.37
N GLU A 25 -6.92 3.26 13.48
CA GLU A 25 -7.11 2.04 14.28
C GLU A 25 -8.43 1.39 13.84
N ALA A 26 -8.36 0.49 12.86
CA ALA A 26 -9.53 -0.18 12.30
C ALA A 26 -9.91 -1.44 13.08
N GLY A 27 -9.06 -1.91 14.00
CA GLY A 27 -9.35 -3.03 14.89
C GLY A 27 -9.38 -4.39 14.18
N ILE A 28 -8.61 -4.55 13.10
CA ILE A 28 -8.64 -5.73 12.22
C ILE A 28 -8.22 -7.01 12.96
N ARG A 29 -7.15 -6.94 13.75
CA ARG A 29 -6.63 -8.11 14.49
C ARG A 29 -6.48 -7.87 15.99
N LYS A 30 -6.09 -6.65 16.38
CA LYS A 30 -5.88 -6.25 17.78
C LYS A 30 -6.45 -4.85 17.97
N ALA A 31 -7.14 -4.63 19.09
CA ALA A 31 -7.61 -3.31 19.49
C ALA A 31 -6.45 -2.38 19.87
N ASN A 32 -6.70 -1.07 19.86
CA ASN A 32 -5.78 0.00 20.29
C ASN A 32 -4.44 -0.01 19.55
N ARG A 33 -4.48 -0.28 18.23
CA ARG A 33 -3.30 -0.30 17.36
C ARG A 33 -3.67 0.27 16.00
N ARG A 34 -2.84 1.21 15.52
CA ARG A 34 -2.89 1.64 14.12
C ARG A 34 -2.54 0.46 13.22
N ASP A 35 -3.52 0.01 12.46
CA ASP A 35 -3.44 -1.20 11.65
C ASP A 35 -3.97 -1.01 10.23
N LEU A 36 -4.39 0.22 9.89
CA LEU A 36 -4.76 0.63 8.55
C LEU A 36 -4.01 1.90 8.16
N THR A 37 -3.47 1.93 6.94
CA THR A 37 -2.77 3.06 6.34
C THR A 37 -3.36 3.34 4.96
N LEU A 38 -3.65 4.61 4.70
CA LEU A 38 -4.02 5.11 3.39
C LEU A 38 -2.94 6.09 2.91
N ILE A 39 -2.45 5.87 1.69
CA ILE A 39 -1.64 6.84 0.97
C ILE A 39 -2.48 7.30 -0.21
N GLU A 40 -2.91 8.55 -0.22
CA GLU A 40 -3.61 9.17 -1.33
C GLU A 40 -2.61 9.87 -2.27
N LEU A 41 -2.87 9.78 -3.56
CA LEU A 41 -2.06 10.34 -4.63
C LEU A 41 -2.92 11.30 -5.46
N ASP A 42 -2.37 12.47 -5.76
CA ASP A 42 -3.00 13.42 -6.67
C ASP A 42 -3.19 12.82 -8.07
N GLU A 43 -4.17 13.35 -8.81
CA GLU A 43 -4.38 13.00 -10.20
C GLU A 43 -3.13 13.26 -11.05
N GLY A 44 -2.84 12.38 -12.01
CA GLY A 44 -1.63 12.44 -12.83
C GLY A 44 -0.39 11.78 -12.21
N SER A 45 -0.49 11.32 -10.95
CA SER A 45 0.55 10.51 -10.31
C SER A 45 0.83 9.23 -11.09
N ARG A 46 2.10 8.80 -11.12
CA ARG A 46 2.51 7.54 -11.76
C ARG A 46 2.92 6.53 -10.70
N VAL A 47 2.30 5.35 -10.75
CA VAL A 47 2.59 4.26 -9.82
C VAL A 47 3.19 3.08 -10.56
N ALA A 48 4.24 2.52 -9.99
CA ALA A 48 4.85 1.27 -10.42
C ALA A 48 5.01 0.35 -9.20
N GLY A 49 4.90 -0.95 -9.43
CA GLY A 49 5.00 -1.95 -8.36
C GLY A 49 5.64 -3.24 -8.86
N VAL A 50 6.42 -3.86 -8.00
CA VAL A 50 6.92 -5.22 -8.18
C VAL A 50 6.29 -6.11 -7.12
N PHE A 51 5.96 -7.35 -7.50
CA PHE A 51 5.25 -8.27 -6.63
C PHE A 51 6.05 -9.54 -6.43
N THR A 52 5.78 -10.24 -5.32
CA THR A 52 6.37 -11.54 -5.05
C THR A 52 6.13 -12.51 -6.20
N ARG A 53 7.12 -13.36 -6.50
CA ARG A 53 7.03 -14.44 -7.50
C ARG A 53 6.57 -15.77 -6.89
N ASN A 54 6.26 -15.79 -5.60
CA ASN A 54 5.75 -17.00 -4.94
C ASN A 54 4.45 -17.44 -5.62
N ARG A 55 4.27 -18.74 -5.87
CA ARG A 55 3.04 -19.29 -6.43
C ARG A 55 1.84 -19.13 -5.48
N PHE A 56 2.10 -19.12 -4.17
CA PHE A 56 1.09 -18.90 -3.13
C PHE A 56 1.00 -17.41 -2.76
N CYS A 57 0.59 -16.58 -3.73
CA CYS A 57 0.36 -15.16 -3.50
C CYS A 57 -0.92 -14.92 -2.69
N ALA A 58 -0.92 -13.89 -1.85
CA ALA A 58 -2.13 -13.41 -1.20
C ALA A 58 -3.08 -12.74 -2.21
N ALA A 59 -4.39 -12.74 -1.94
CA ALA A 59 -5.39 -12.12 -2.82
C ALA A 59 -5.06 -10.64 -3.17
N PRO A 60 -4.58 -9.78 -2.24
CA PRO A 60 -4.22 -8.40 -2.56
C PRO A 60 -3.13 -8.26 -3.62
N VAL A 61 -2.23 -9.25 -3.76
CA VAL A 61 -1.18 -9.21 -4.79
C VAL A 61 -1.80 -9.26 -6.19
N HIS A 62 -2.85 -10.04 -6.37
CA HIS A 62 -3.56 -10.15 -7.65
C HIS A 62 -4.29 -8.85 -7.98
N VAL A 63 -5.07 -8.34 -7.02
CA VAL A 63 -5.78 -7.06 -7.15
C VAL A 63 -4.83 -5.91 -7.51
N CYS A 64 -3.69 -5.80 -6.81
CA CYS A 64 -2.72 -4.75 -7.11
C CYS A 64 -2.08 -4.88 -8.50
N ARG A 65 -1.82 -6.11 -8.99
CA ARG A 65 -1.32 -6.33 -10.36
C ARG A 65 -2.33 -5.88 -11.40
N ASP A 66 -3.61 -6.15 -11.17
CA ASP A 66 -4.66 -5.77 -12.10
C ASP A 66 -4.87 -4.25 -12.12
N HIS A 67 -4.98 -3.61 -10.95
CA HIS A 67 -5.10 -2.14 -10.87
C HIS A 67 -3.91 -1.40 -11.50
N LEU A 68 -2.70 -1.95 -11.46
CA LEU A 68 -1.54 -1.32 -12.10
C LEU A 68 -1.59 -1.35 -13.63
N LYS A 69 -2.38 -2.24 -14.25
CA LYS A 69 -2.56 -2.26 -15.71
C LYS A 69 -3.33 -1.04 -16.21
N ASP A 70 -4.27 -0.56 -15.42
CA ASP A 70 -5.16 0.56 -15.77
C ASP A 70 -4.48 1.93 -15.61
N ARG A 71 -3.28 2.00 -15.00
CA ARG A 71 -2.45 3.22 -14.86
C ARG A 71 -3.11 4.43 -14.18
N HIS A 72 -4.26 4.25 -13.53
CA HIS A 72 -5.01 5.32 -12.84
C HIS A 72 -5.09 5.10 -11.32
N VAL A 73 -3.99 4.64 -10.71
CA VAL A 73 -3.95 4.42 -9.25
C VAL A 73 -3.95 5.76 -8.51
N ARG A 74 -4.96 5.96 -7.66
CA ARG A 74 -5.13 7.17 -6.84
C ARG A 74 -4.84 6.97 -5.35
N ALA A 75 -4.71 5.72 -4.92
CA ALA A 75 -4.42 5.41 -3.52
C ALA A 75 -3.77 4.05 -3.33
N LEU A 76 -3.04 3.92 -2.23
CA LEU A 76 -2.56 2.66 -1.68
C LEU A 76 -3.23 2.45 -0.32
N LEU A 77 -4.02 1.38 -0.18
CA LEU A 77 -4.64 0.99 1.07
C LEU A 77 -3.92 -0.23 1.62
N ILE A 78 -3.36 -0.11 2.82
CA ILE A 78 -2.54 -1.14 3.44
C ILE A 78 -3.09 -1.43 4.83
N ASN A 79 -3.34 -2.71 5.09
CA ASN A 79 -3.71 -3.18 6.42
C ASN A 79 -2.59 -4.02 7.05
N THR A 80 -2.63 -4.19 8.37
CA THR A 80 -1.77 -5.12 9.09
C THR A 80 -2.60 -6.06 9.98
N GLY A 81 -2.03 -7.19 10.38
CA GLY A 81 -2.67 -8.15 11.30
C GLY A 81 -3.38 -9.33 10.62
N VAL A 82 -3.86 -9.16 9.38
CA VAL A 82 -4.40 -10.24 8.53
C VAL A 82 -3.87 -10.05 7.10
N ALA A 83 -3.16 -11.05 6.58
CA ALA A 83 -2.48 -10.96 5.29
C ALA A 83 -3.40 -11.21 4.07
N ASN A 84 -4.60 -11.73 4.32
CA ASN A 84 -5.54 -12.16 3.28
C ASN A 84 -4.90 -13.15 2.28
N ALA A 85 -4.19 -14.16 2.82
CA ALA A 85 -3.49 -15.18 2.05
C ALA A 85 -4.11 -16.56 2.30
N GLY A 86 -4.23 -17.38 1.24
CA GLY A 86 -4.84 -18.71 1.34
C GLY A 86 -6.36 -18.71 1.56
N VAL A 87 -7.01 -17.55 1.41
CA VAL A 87 -8.47 -17.44 1.32
C VAL A 87 -8.90 -17.77 -0.11
N TYR A 88 -9.87 -18.67 -0.23
CA TYR A 88 -10.62 -18.86 -1.47
C TYR A 88 -11.95 -18.14 -1.31
N GLU A 89 -12.24 -17.24 -2.23
CA GLU A 89 -13.61 -16.78 -2.45
C GLU A 89 -14.19 -17.61 -3.58
N GLU A 90 -15.36 -18.22 -3.36
CA GLU A 90 -16.15 -18.76 -4.47
C GLU A 90 -16.56 -17.59 -5.37
N PRO A 91 -16.46 -17.70 -6.70
CA PRO A 91 -16.97 -16.67 -7.58
C PRO A 91 -18.49 -16.58 -7.35
N THR A 92 -18.95 -15.45 -6.83
CA THR A 92 -20.38 -15.14 -6.77
C THR A 92 -20.90 -15.04 -8.21
N ASN A 93 -21.85 -15.91 -8.53
CA ASN A 93 -22.58 -15.97 -9.80
C ASN A 93 -23.40 -14.71 -10.05
#